data_AF-A0AAU2L799-F1
#
_entry.id   AF-A0AAU2L799-F1
#
_cell.length_a   1.000
_cell.length_b   1.000
_cell.length_c   1.000
_cell.angle_alpha   90.00
_cell.angle_beta   90.00
_cell.angle_gamma   90.00
#
_symmetry.space_group_name_H-M   'P 1'
#
loop_
_entity.id
_entity.type
_entity.pdbx_description
1 polymer ?
#
loop_
_entity_poly.entity_id
_entity_poly.type
_entity_poly.pdbx_seq_one_letter_code
_entity_poly.pdbx_strand_id
1 'polypeptide(L)'
;MLDKELLKIANERLREAGITRGVSTSARASDAEQKFAAIMIRDDMKKAEFIIDNLQAHAGSRWVVIKYSTPCWAKRTNSTLAERARWLKLVNVRKWPCRDGWKVTHDRVQAYYREQHADEPLVVRTPEDVDALIDALANGPEFENLAVLHSSERELLPSGFPDHEFMVGADGERQVGVLSFMDEKNFVSLGSSGSGGAEVSYFVVENPTEFPATAEIPLALVRQAAKEFLSSGGRRPMCVQWQEPEVW
;
A
#
# COMPACT_ATOMS: atom_id res chain seq x y z
N MET A 1 -21.60 -13.48 19.25
CA MET A 1 -23.08 -13.36 19.24
C MET A 1 -23.55 -11.99 18.75
N LEU A 2 -22.78 -10.90 18.94
CA LEU A 2 -23.08 -9.56 18.40
C LEU A 2 -23.08 -9.45 16.86
N ASP A 3 -22.31 -10.30 16.18
CA ASP A 3 -22.01 -10.14 14.76
C ASP A 3 -23.21 -10.39 13.83
N LYS A 4 -24.07 -11.35 14.20
CA LYS A 4 -25.24 -11.74 13.40
C LYS A 4 -26.35 -10.69 13.37
N GLU A 5 -26.55 -9.94 14.45
CA GLU A 5 -27.54 -8.88 14.53
C GLU A 5 -27.09 -7.62 13.75
N LEU A 6 -25.81 -7.27 13.83
CA LEU A 6 -25.23 -6.19 13.02
C LEU A 6 -25.31 -6.50 11.52
N LEU A 7 -24.99 -7.75 11.15
CA LEU A 7 -25.18 -8.29 9.81
C LEU A 7 -26.61 -8.14 9.30
N LYS A 8 -27.59 -8.43 10.15
CA LYS A 8 -29.00 -8.34 9.80
C LYS A 8 -29.44 -6.90 9.56
N ILE A 9 -29.05 -6.00 10.47
CA ILE A 9 -29.36 -4.56 10.38
C ILE A 9 -28.74 -3.94 9.12
N ALA A 10 -27.47 -4.25 8.82
CA ALA A 10 -26.79 -3.74 7.64
C ALA A 10 -27.45 -4.21 6.33
N ASN A 11 -27.79 -5.50 6.25
CA ASN A 11 -28.46 -6.07 5.09
C ASN A 11 -29.88 -5.53 4.88
N GLU A 12 -30.64 -5.30 5.96
CA GLU A 12 -31.97 -4.67 5.87
C GLU A 12 -31.87 -3.25 5.30
N ARG A 13 -30.92 -2.43 5.77
CA ARG A 13 -30.74 -1.07 5.25
C ARG A 13 -30.29 -1.02 3.79
N LEU A 14 -29.42 -1.95 3.37
CA LEU A 14 -29.04 -2.08 1.96
C LEU A 14 -30.22 -2.47 1.06
N ARG A 15 -31.13 -3.30 1.57
CA ARG A 15 -32.34 -3.72 0.86
C ARG A 15 -33.37 -2.59 0.77
N GLU A 16 -33.61 -1.86 1.85
CA GLU A 16 -34.48 -0.67 1.86
C GLU A 16 -33.97 0.41 0.90
N ALA A 17 -32.65 0.57 0.78
CA ALA A 17 -32.03 1.47 -0.18
C ALA A 17 -32.04 0.96 -1.64
N GLY A 18 -32.52 -0.27 -1.88
CA GLY A 18 -32.60 -0.88 -3.21
C GLY A 18 -31.25 -1.28 -3.82
N ILE A 19 -30.20 -1.38 -3.00
CA ILE A 19 -28.81 -1.58 -3.45
C ILE A 19 -28.52 -3.07 -3.73
N THR A 20 -29.09 -3.99 -2.95
CA THR A 20 -28.91 -5.44 -3.15
C THR A 20 -30.24 -6.16 -3.39
N ARG A 21 -30.28 -7.06 -4.39
CA ARG A 21 -31.48 -7.84 -4.77
C ARG A 21 -31.48 -9.29 -4.25
N GLY A 22 -30.45 -9.74 -3.55
CA GLY A 22 -30.31 -11.14 -3.10
C GLY A 22 -29.50 -11.29 -1.82
N VAL A 23 -29.64 -12.44 -1.16
CA VAL A 23 -28.93 -12.77 0.09
C VAL A 23 -27.56 -13.35 -0.26
N SER A 24 -26.48 -12.63 0.08
CA SER A 24 -25.14 -13.20 0.06
C SER A 24 -24.98 -14.09 1.31
N THR A 25 -24.81 -15.40 1.10
CA THR A 25 -24.62 -16.39 2.19
C THR A 25 -23.15 -16.62 2.53
N SER A 26 -22.23 -15.89 1.89
CA SER A 26 -20.80 -15.95 2.16
C SER A 26 -20.43 -15.04 3.33
N ALA A 27 -19.96 -15.62 4.44
CA ALA A 27 -19.53 -14.87 5.62
C ALA A 27 -18.44 -13.82 5.31
N ARG A 28 -17.56 -14.09 4.34
CA ARG A 28 -16.46 -13.18 3.96
C ARG A 28 -16.87 -12.11 2.94
N ALA A 29 -17.77 -12.43 2.00
CA ALA A 29 -18.36 -11.40 1.13
C ALA A 29 -19.15 -10.38 1.98
N SER A 30 -19.76 -10.87 3.07
CA SER A 30 -20.52 -10.01 3.97
C SER A 30 -19.66 -8.97 4.70
N ASP A 31 -18.38 -9.23 5.01
CA ASP A 31 -17.53 -8.25 5.73
C ASP A 31 -17.13 -7.08 4.82
N ALA A 32 -16.72 -7.36 3.57
CA ALA A 32 -16.42 -6.32 2.59
C ALA A 32 -17.69 -5.53 2.21
N GLU A 33 -18.82 -6.21 2.01
CA GLU A 33 -20.12 -5.60 1.72
C GLU A 33 -20.62 -4.74 2.91
N GLN A 34 -20.42 -5.18 4.15
CA GLN A 34 -20.76 -4.42 5.36
C GLN A 34 -19.87 -3.22 5.57
N LYS A 35 -18.55 -3.36 5.37
CA LYS A 35 -17.61 -2.23 5.43
C LYS A 35 -17.96 -1.20 4.36
N PHE A 36 -18.31 -1.65 3.16
CA PHE A 36 -18.75 -0.77 2.08
C PHE A 36 -20.08 -0.08 2.40
N ALA A 37 -21.07 -0.81 2.92
CA ALA A 37 -22.35 -0.25 3.35
C ALA A 37 -22.21 0.76 4.48
N ALA A 38 -21.35 0.47 5.46
CA ALA A 38 -21.03 1.38 6.56
C ALA A 38 -20.40 2.68 6.04
N ILE A 39 -19.52 2.59 5.04
CA ILE A 39 -18.94 3.77 4.37
C ILE A 39 -20.01 4.55 3.60
N MET A 40 -20.89 3.88 2.85
CA MET A 40 -21.98 4.55 2.12
C MET A 40 -22.94 5.30 3.06
N ILE A 41 -23.32 4.68 4.18
CA ILE A 41 -24.21 5.29 5.18
C ILE A 41 -23.50 6.44 5.91
N ARG A 42 -22.24 6.27 6.31
CA ARG A 42 -21.45 7.29 7.01
C ARG A 42 -21.27 8.55 6.17
N ASP A 43 -21.07 8.38 4.86
CA ASP A 43 -20.69 9.47 3.95
C ASP A 43 -21.89 10.00 3.13
N ASP A 44 -23.13 9.62 3.49
CA ASP A 44 -24.38 9.95 2.78
C ASP A 44 -24.32 9.69 1.27
N MET A 45 -23.61 8.62 0.87
CA MET A 45 -23.42 8.29 -0.53
C MET A 45 -24.65 7.58 -1.09
N LYS A 46 -25.35 8.25 -1.99
CA LYS A 46 -26.58 7.72 -2.60
C LYS A 46 -26.36 6.66 -3.67
N LYS A 47 -25.16 6.60 -4.27
CA LYS A 47 -24.75 5.60 -5.25
C LYS A 47 -23.24 5.37 -5.17
N ALA A 48 -22.84 4.11 -5.23
CA ALA A 48 -21.47 3.69 -5.44
C ALA A 48 -21.48 2.38 -6.23
N GLU A 49 -20.44 2.12 -7.03
CA GLU A 49 -20.33 0.94 -7.88
C GLU A 49 -19.25 0.03 -7.32
N PHE A 50 -19.64 -1.21 -6.99
CA PHE A 50 -18.76 -2.19 -6.37
C PHE A 50 -18.33 -3.19 -7.43
N ILE A 51 -17.05 -3.17 -7.81
CA ILE A 51 -16.49 -4.06 -8.83
C ILE A 51 -15.58 -5.06 -8.13
N ILE A 52 -16.06 -6.30 -7.95
CA ILE A 52 -15.20 -7.39 -7.50
C ILE A 52 -14.42 -7.90 -8.71
N ASP A 53 -13.22 -7.37 -8.92
CA ASP A 53 -12.36 -7.85 -10.00
C ASP A 53 -11.66 -9.13 -9.55
N ASN A 54 -12.14 -10.27 -10.06
CA ASN A 54 -11.60 -11.58 -9.72
C ASN A 54 -10.39 -11.89 -10.61
N LEU A 55 -9.26 -11.23 -10.32
CA LEU A 55 -8.04 -11.32 -11.14
C LEU A 55 -7.24 -12.63 -10.99
N GLN A 56 -7.74 -13.63 -10.27
CA GLN A 56 -7.12 -14.96 -10.21
C GLN A 56 -8.14 -16.08 -10.27
N ALA A 57 -8.21 -16.76 -11.42
CA ALA A 57 -8.90 -18.04 -11.54
C ALA A 57 -8.09 -19.23 -11.01
N HIS A 58 -6.82 -19.06 -10.59
CA HIS A 58 -5.97 -20.23 -10.31
C HIS A 58 -5.06 -20.23 -9.06
N ALA A 59 -5.09 -19.25 -8.16
CA ALA A 59 -4.26 -19.35 -6.94
C ALA A 59 -4.87 -18.63 -5.72
N GLY A 60 -5.92 -19.21 -5.13
CA GLY A 60 -6.19 -19.11 -3.69
C GLY A 60 -6.60 -17.77 -3.05
N SER A 61 -6.30 -16.61 -3.64
CA SER A 61 -6.55 -15.29 -3.04
C SER A 61 -7.30 -14.38 -4.00
N ARG A 62 -8.49 -13.91 -3.58
CA ARG A 62 -9.31 -12.94 -4.31
C ARG A 62 -9.20 -11.57 -3.65
N TRP A 63 -8.74 -10.59 -4.41
CA TRP A 63 -8.72 -9.19 -4.03
C TRP A 63 -10.09 -8.54 -4.29
N VAL A 64 -10.45 -7.55 -3.49
CA VAL A 64 -11.65 -6.73 -3.69
C VAL A 64 -11.19 -5.29 -3.84
N VAL A 65 -11.42 -4.70 -5.02
CA VAL A 65 -11.08 -3.31 -5.33
C VAL A 65 -12.35 -2.48 -5.28
N ILE A 66 -12.37 -1.45 -4.43
CA ILE A 66 -13.54 -0.59 -4.26
C ILE A 66 -13.28 0.77 -4.91
N LYS A 67 -14.13 1.17 -5.87
CA LYS A 67 -14.10 2.53 -6.46
C LYS A 67 -15.31 3.34 -5.98
N TYR A 68 -15.09 4.59 -5.57
CA TYR A 68 -16.18 5.56 -5.37
C TYR A 68 -15.78 6.97 -5.79
N SER A 69 -16.78 7.79 -6.16
CA SER A 69 -16.60 9.21 -6.48
C SER A 69 -17.46 10.07 -5.55
N THR A 70 -16.87 11.09 -4.94
CA THR A 70 -17.60 12.07 -4.11
C THR A 70 -17.82 13.38 -4.88
N PRO A 71 -19.04 13.95 -4.88
CA PRO A 71 -19.30 15.27 -5.47
C PRO A 71 -18.56 16.38 -4.72
N CYS A 72 -18.04 17.37 -5.45
CA CYS A 72 -17.07 18.36 -4.98
C CYS A 72 -17.55 19.41 -3.96
N TRP A 73 -18.74 19.30 -3.35
CA TRP A 73 -19.32 20.40 -2.54
C TRP A 73 -19.19 20.25 -1.01
N ALA A 74 -18.58 19.19 -0.48
CA ALA A 74 -18.39 19.02 0.97
C ALA A 74 -17.15 19.79 1.50
N LYS A 75 -17.21 21.12 1.52
CA LYS A 75 -16.33 21.99 2.31
C LYS A 75 -17.17 22.77 3.33
N ARG A 76 -17.34 22.22 4.54
CA ARG A 76 -17.57 22.89 5.84
C ARG A 76 -18.29 21.94 6.81
N THR A 77 -17.64 21.56 7.91
CA THR A 77 -17.98 21.97 9.30
C THR A 77 -17.00 21.34 10.29
N ASN A 78 -16.73 22.08 11.36
CA ASN A 78 -15.67 21.86 12.35
C ASN A 78 -15.97 20.76 13.38
N SER A 79 -14.87 20.32 14.00
CA SER A 79 -14.76 19.71 15.34
C SER A 79 -15.43 18.34 15.55
N THR A 80 -14.67 17.30 15.19
CA THR A 80 -14.45 15.99 15.86
C THR A 80 -13.73 14.99 14.93
N LEU A 81 -13.10 15.50 13.85
CA LEU A 81 -12.49 14.73 12.76
C LEU A 81 -11.07 14.18 13.06
N ALA A 82 -10.37 14.72 14.06
CA ALA A 82 -8.97 14.37 14.30
C ALA A 82 -8.78 12.95 14.90
N GLU A 83 -9.69 12.48 15.74
CA GLU A 83 -9.63 11.13 16.32
C GLU A 83 -10.42 10.09 15.51
N ARG A 84 -11.26 10.54 14.56
CA ARG A 84 -12.21 9.71 13.79
C ARG A 84 -11.73 9.32 12.39
N ALA A 85 -10.64 9.93 11.90
CA ALA A 85 -9.96 9.55 10.64
C ALA A 85 -8.98 8.36 10.79
N ARG A 86 -8.80 7.85 12.02
CA ARG A 86 -7.81 6.83 12.40
C ARG A 86 -8.03 5.44 11.78
N TRP A 87 -9.24 5.14 11.29
CA TRP A 87 -9.61 3.81 10.76
C TRP A 87 -9.67 3.70 9.23
N LEU A 88 -9.57 4.81 8.47
CA LEU A 88 -9.70 4.80 7.00
C LEU A 88 -8.37 4.98 6.24
N LYS A 89 -7.27 5.37 6.91
CA LYS A 89 -5.99 5.60 6.23
C LYS A 89 -5.32 4.30 5.74
N LEU A 90 -5.78 3.12 6.20
CA LEU A 90 -5.07 1.85 6.07
C LEU A 90 -5.72 0.79 5.17
N VAL A 91 -6.93 1.03 4.62
CA VAL A 91 -7.50 0.14 3.58
C VAL A 91 -8.08 0.97 2.43
N ASN A 92 -7.20 1.22 1.46
CA ASN A 92 -7.45 1.17 0.03
C ASN A 92 -8.59 2.00 -0.59
N VAL A 93 -8.69 3.30 -0.31
CA VAL A 93 -9.17 4.29 -1.30
C VAL A 93 -8.40 5.61 -1.14
N ARG A 94 -7.44 5.86 -2.04
CA ARG A 94 -6.75 7.15 -2.15
C ARG A 94 -7.36 7.96 -3.30
N LYS A 95 -7.87 9.15 -3.00
CA LYS A 95 -8.28 10.14 -4.00
C LYS A 95 -7.02 10.88 -4.47
N TRP A 96 -6.48 10.48 -5.63
CA TRP A 96 -5.38 11.19 -6.27
C TRP A 96 -5.86 12.58 -6.77
N PRO A 97 -5.16 13.68 -6.46
CA PRO A 97 -5.48 14.96 -7.07
C PRO A 97 -5.11 14.93 -8.56
N CYS A 98 -6.10 15.06 -9.44
CA CYS A 98 -5.86 15.43 -10.84
C CYS A 98 -5.18 16.81 -10.85
N ARG A 99 -3.92 16.89 -11.27
CA ARG A 99 -3.24 18.16 -11.51
C ARG A 99 -2.81 18.24 -12.97
N ASP A 100 -3.41 19.18 -13.68
CA ASP A 100 -3.02 19.55 -15.04
C ASP A 100 -1.64 20.22 -15.05
N GLY A 101 -0.77 19.80 -15.97
CA GLY A 101 0.36 20.62 -16.44
C GLY A 101 1.75 20.35 -15.88
N TRP A 102 2.11 19.11 -15.53
CA TRP A 102 3.49 18.81 -15.12
C TRP A 102 4.43 18.72 -16.34
N LYS A 103 5.42 19.62 -16.42
CA LYS A 103 6.59 19.41 -17.28
C LYS A 103 7.39 18.25 -16.72
N VAL A 104 7.51 17.15 -17.47
CA VAL A 104 8.23 15.94 -17.09
C VAL A 104 9.71 16.25 -16.86
N THR A 105 10.12 16.36 -15.59
CA THR A 105 11.51 16.23 -15.18
C THR A 105 11.71 14.75 -14.82
N HIS A 106 12.53 14.05 -15.59
CA HIS A 106 12.67 12.59 -15.65
C HIS A 106 13.46 11.98 -14.47
N ASP A 107 13.30 12.47 -13.24
CA ASP A 107 14.03 11.91 -12.08
C ASP A 107 13.26 12.17 -10.77
N ARG A 108 12.10 11.55 -10.57
CA ARG A 108 11.37 11.69 -9.27
C ARG A 108 10.81 10.35 -8.82
N VAL A 109 11.48 9.78 -7.82
CA VAL A 109 10.91 8.72 -6.97
C VAL A 109 10.25 9.36 -5.76
N GLN A 110 9.02 8.95 -5.45
CA GLN A 110 8.29 9.38 -4.26
C GLN A 110 8.41 8.30 -3.19
N ALA A 111 8.88 8.66 -2.00
CA ALA A 111 9.06 7.75 -0.87
C ALA A 111 8.06 8.05 0.25
N TYR A 112 7.49 6.99 0.82
CA TYR A 112 6.46 7.01 1.86
C TYR A 112 6.88 6.08 3.01
N TYR A 113 7.11 6.63 4.20
CA TYR A 113 7.52 5.84 5.39
C TYR A 113 7.06 6.43 6.74
N ARG A 114 6.55 7.66 6.74
CA ARG A 114 6.00 8.36 7.91
C ARG A 114 4.59 8.83 7.61
N GLU A 115 3.81 9.11 8.65
CA GLU A 115 2.44 9.62 8.47
C GLU A 115 2.41 10.92 7.63
N GLN A 116 3.39 11.81 7.85
CA GLN A 116 3.52 13.06 7.12
C GLN A 116 3.71 12.86 5.61
N HIS A 117 4.36 11.75 5.21
CA HIS A 117 4.59 11.44 3.80
C HIS A 117 3.32 11.04 3.06
N ALA A 118 2.22 10.75 3.76
CA ALA A 118 0.94 10.46 3.12
C ALA A 118 0.40 11.66 2.31
N ASP A 119 0.60 12.88 2.81
CA ASP A 119 0.16 14.11 2.15
C ASP A 119 1.29 14.78 1.36
N GLU A 120 2.53 14.68 1.86
CA GLU A 120 3.72 15.29 1.25
C GLU A 120 4.86 14.26 1.13
N PRO A 121 4.93 13.49 0.03
CA PRO A 121 5.94 12.45 -0.11
C PRO A 121 7.35 13.03 -0.12
N LEU A 122 8.31 12.29 0.45
CA LEU A 122 9.72 12.61 0.27
C LEU A 122 10.08 12.36 -1.20
N VAL A 123 10.59 13.37 -1.90
CA VAL A 123 10.98 13.23 -3.31
C VAL A 123 12.47 12.97 -3.41
N VAL A 124 12.83 11.76 -3.83
CA VAL A 124 14.19 11.28 -4.08
C VAL A 124 14.54 11.55 -5.54
N ARG A 125 15.63 12.30 -5.78
CA ARG A 125 16.07 12.69 -7.12
C ARG A 125 17.50 12.31 -7.42
N THR A 126 18.31 12.18 -6.39
CA THR A 126 19.76 11.95 -6.52
C THR A 126 20.18 10.69 -5.76
N PRO A 127 21.33 10.09 -6.12
CA PRO A 127 21.93 9.03 -5.33
C PRO A 127 22.16 9.43 -3.87
N GLU A 128 22.46 10.70 -3.61
CA GLU A 128 22.63 11.25 -2.27
C GLU A 128 21.31 11.32 -1.50
N ASP A 129 20.18 11.60 -2.18
CA ASP A 129 18.85 11.52 -1.57
C ASP A 129 18.49 10.08 -1.20
N VAL A 130 18.89 9.10 -2.01
CA VAL A 130 18.75 7.67 -1.68
C VAL A 130 19.55 7.36 -0.42
N ASP A 131 20.76 7.91 -0.33
CA ASP A 131 21.61 7.70 0.83
C ASP A 131 20.97 8.26 2.10
N ALA A 132 20.45 9.48 2.04
CA ALA A 132 19.77 10.14 3.13
C ALA A 132 18.47 9.41 3.53
N LEU A 133 17.71 8.88 2.57
CA LEU A 133 16.53 8.06 2.84
C LEU A 133 16.90 6.80 3.63
N ILE A 134 17.91 6.06 3.18
CA ILE A 134 18.32 4.82 3.84
C ILE A 134 18.89 5.10 5.23
N ASP A 135 19.65 6.19 5.39
CA ASP A 135 20.13 6.62 6.70
C ASP A 135 18.95 7.00 7.63
N ALA A 136 17.90 7.62 7.10
CA ALA A 136 16.71 7.97 7.87
C ALA A 136 15.91 6.74 8.31
N LEU A 137 15.85 5.69 7.49
CA LEU A 137 15.21 4.42 7.85
C LEU A 137 16.06 3.63 8.86
N ALA A 138 17.37 3.54 8.64
CA ALA A 138 18.28 2.77 9.47
C ALA A 138 18.48 3.37 10.87
N ASN A 139 18.43 4.70 10.99
CA ASN A 139 18.61 5.41 12.26
C ASN A 139 17.28 5.96 12.82
N GLY A 140 16.16 5.68 12.14
CA GLY A 140 14.83 6.13 12.53
C GLY A 140 14.22 5.32 13.67
N PRO A 141 12.98 5.64 14.07
CA PRO A 141 12.21 4.80 14.97
C PRO A 141 12.03 3.38 14.41
N GLU A 142 12.01 2.37 15.28
CA GLU A 142 11.82 0.96 14.91
C GLU A 142 10.58 0.73 14.04
N PHE A 143 9.53 1.52 14.25
CA PHE A 143 8.23 1.44 13.56
C PHE A 143 8.15 2.26 12.26
N GLU A 144 9.27 2.82 11.80
CA GLU A 144 9.38 3.64 10.58
C GLU A 144 10.59 3.23 9.72
N ASN A 145 10.96 1.95 9.76
CA ASN A 145 12.17 1.42 9.12
C ASN A 145 11.91 0.81 7.73
N LEU A 146 10.72 1.02 7.14
CA LEU A 146 10.32 0.59 5.79
C LEU A 146 9.74 1.75 4.99
N ALA A 147 10.25 1.96 3.77
CA ALA A 147 9.70 2.92 2.82
C ALA A 147 9.08 2.24 1.60
N VAL A 148 7.95 2.77 1.15
CA VAL A 148 7.34 2.46 -0.14
C VAL A 148 7.76 3.53 -1.15
N LEU A 149 8.31 3.11 -2.29
CA LEU A 149 8.83 3.97 -3.35
C LEU A 149 8.03 3.76 -4.64
N HIS A 150 7.68 4.88 -5.29
CA HIS A 150 7.05 4.90 -6.61
C HIS A 150 7.83 5.81 -7.56
N SER A 151 8.20 5.29 -8.73
CA SER A 151 8.75 6.11 -9.80
C SER A 151 7.63 6.85 -10.54
N SER A 152 7.83 8.15 -10.78
CA SER A 152 6.95 8.95 -11.63
C SER A 152 7.26 8.85 -13.12
N GLU A 153 8.30 8.09 -13.50
CA GLU A 153 8.67 7.85 -14.90
C GLU A 153 7.95 6.66 -15.52
N ARG A 154 7.23 5.88 -14.71
CA ARG A 154 6.39 4.79 -15.19
C ARG A 154 4.95 5.26 -15.38
N GLU A 155 4.31 4.73 -16.40
CA GLU A 155 2.91 5.02 -16.67
C GLU A 155 2.04 4.49 -15.54
N LEU A 156 1.02 5.26 -15.16
CA LEU A 156 0.00 4.80 -14.24
C LEU A 156 -0.92 3.80 -14.94
N LEU A 157 -1.43 2.85 -14.20
CA LEU A 157 -2.53 2.00 -14.64
C LEU A 157 -3.76 2.85 -15.02
N PRO A 158 -4.69 2.35 -15.85
CA PRO A 158 -5.94 3.07 -16.18
C PRO A 158 -6.77 3.47 -14.95
N SER A 159 -6.53 2.82 -13.81
CA SER A 159 -7.12 3.13 -12.50
C SER A 159 -6.56 4.42 -11.87
N GLY A 160 -5.45 4.96 -12.38
CA GLY A 160 -4.71 6.10 -11.82
C GLY A 160 -3.70 5.72 -10.72
N PHE A 161 -3.44 4.44 -10.52
CA PHE A 161 -2.47 3.95 -9.54
C PHE A 161 -1.13 3.59 -10.20
N PRO A 162 0.00 3.63 -9.45
CA PRO A 162 1.28 3.11 -9.93
C PRO A 162 1.13 1.66 -10.41
N ASP A 163 1.82 1.31 -11.49
CA ASP A 163 1.91 -0.04 -12.03
C ASP A 163 2.96 -0.91 -11.31
N HIS A 164 3.68 -0.31 -10.35
CA HIS A 164 4.71 -0.96 -9.56
C HIS A 164 4.79 -0.36 -8.16
N GLU A 165 5.35 -1.13 -7.24
CA GLU A 165 5.72 -0.70 -5.90
C GLU A 165 7.10 -1.26 -5.55
N PHE A 166 7.97 -0.42 -4.99
CA PHE A 166 9.29 -0.84 -4.51
C PHE A 166 9.43 -0.52 -3.02
N MET A 167 9.52 -1.55 -2.19
CA MET A 167 9.69 -1.38 -0.74
C MET A 167 11.16 -1.52 -0.36
N VAL A 168 11.64 -0.63 0.50
CA VAL A 168 13.02 -0.58 0.99
C VAL A 168 12.99 -0.54 2.51
N GLY A 169 13.42 -1.63 3.15
CA GLY A 169 13.57 -1.74 4.60
C GLY A 169 15.03 -1.66 5.01
N ALA A 170 15.32 -1.05 6.16
CA ALA A 170 16.68 -0.91 6.66
C ALA A 170 16.75 -1.11 8.17
N ASP A 171 17.71 -1.92 8.64
CA ASP A 171 18.03 -2.12 10.04
C ASP A 171 19.48 -1.65 10.29
N GLY A 172 19.61 -0.51 10.98
CA GLY A 172 20.89 0.10 11.26
C GLY A 172 21.72 -0.67 12.31
N GLU A 173 21.09 -1.38 13.23
CA GLU A 173 21.83 -2.13 14.27
C GLU A 173 22.46 -3.40 13.68
N ARG A 174 21.70 -4.13 12.87
CA ARG A 174 22.15 -5.38 12.23
C ARG A 174 22.91 -5.15 10.91
N GLN A 175 22.90 -3.92 10.37
CA GLN A 175 23.51 -3.56 9.09
C GLN A 175 22.98 -4.40 7.91
N VAL A 176 21.68 -4.70 7.96
CA VAL A 176 20.94 -5.43 6.93
C VAL A 176 19.70 -4.64 6.50
N GLY A 177 19.04 -5.11 5.46
CA GLY A 177 17.73 -4.62 5.08
C GLY A 177 17.05 -5.54 4.09
N VAL A 178 15.83 -5.20 3.71
CA VAL A 178 14.99 -5.99 2.82
C VAL A 178 14.54 -5.15 1.64
N LEU A 179 14.35 -5.80 0.50
CA LEU A 179 13.75 -5.20 -0.68
C LEU A 179 12.53 -6.03 -1.09
N SER A 180 11.44 -5.37 -1.44
CA SER A 180 10.35 -5.98 -2.19
C SER A 180 10.05 -5.17 -3.44
N PHE A 181 9.71 -5.86 -4.51
CA PHE A 181 9.31 -5.25 -5.76
C PHE A 181 8.06 -5.95 -6.26
N MET A 182 7.01 -5.16 -6.49
CA MET A 182 5.73 -5.65 -6.96
C MET A 182 5.39 -4.97 -8.29
N ASP A 183 5.06 -5.77 -9.29
CA ASP A 183 4.48 -5.34 -10.57
C ASP A 183 3.41 -6.35 -11.03
N GLU A 184 3.58 -6.99 -12.19
CA GLU A 184 2.83 -8.18 -12.59
C GLU A 184 3.09 -9.36 -11.63
N LYS A 185 4.24 -9.37 -10.96
CA LYS A 185 4.65 -10.37 -9.97
C LYS A 185 5.20 -9.71 -8.71
N ASN A 186 5.22 -10.48 -7.62
CA ASN A 186 5.83 -10.07 -6.37
C ASN A 186 7.20 -10.74 -6.22
N PHE A 187 8.21 -9.95 -5.85
CA PHE A 187 9.55 -10.42 -5.60
C PHE A 187 10.06 -9.83 -4.29
N VAL A 188 10.83 -10.62 -3.55
CA VAL A 188 11.63 -10.14 -2.41
C VAL A 188 13.10 -10.40 -2.66
N SER A 189 13.98 -9.60 -2.06
CA SER A 189 15.42 -9.86 -2.13
C SER A 189 15.74 -11.27 -1.62
N LEU A 190 16.86 -11.81 -2.09
CA LEU A 190 17.41 -13.08 -1.61
C LEU A 190 18.81 -12.84 -1.05
N GLY A 191 18.93 -12.98 0.26
CA GLY A 191 20.16 -12.95 1.02
C GLY A 191 20.97 -14.24 0.90
N SER A 192 22.30 -14.11 1.00
CA SER A 192 23.22 -15.25 0.99
C SER A 192 23.27 -16.01 2.31
N SER A 193 22.74 -15.42 3.38
CA SER A 193 22.71 -16.01 4.71
C SER A 193 21.56 -17.01 4.79
N GLY A 194 21.85 -18.27 4.44
CA GLY A 194 20.91 -19.39 4.46
C GLY A 194 20.47 -19.86 5.85
N SER A 195 20.23 -18.96 6.80
CA SER A 195 19.55 -19.35 8.04
C SER A 195 18.05 -19.33 7.77
N GLY A 196 17.43 -20.51 7.70
CA GLY A 196 15.98 -20.69 7.78
C GLY A 196 15.43 -20.29 9.14
N GLY A 197 15.62 -19.02 9.49
CA GLY A 197 15.11 -18.36 10.68
C GLY A 197 13.65 -17.96 10.54
N ALA A 198 13.06 -17.51 11.65
CA ALA A 198 11.71 -16.96 11.70
C ALA A 198 11.57 -15.70 10.81
N GLU A 199 10.35 -15.38 10.39
CA GLU A 199 10.03 -14.17 9.63
C GLU A 199 10.56 -12.91 10.34
N VAL A 200 11.00 -11.94 9.54
CA VAL A 200 11.45 -10.62 10.00
C VAL A 200 10.40 -9.58 9.65
N SER A 201 10.19 -8.60 10.54
CA SER A 201 9.20 -7.54 10.35
C SER A 201 9.87 -6.19 10.13
N TYR A 202 9.40 -5.47 9.12
CA TYR A 202 9.75 -4.07 8.89
C TYR A 202 8.46 -3.24 8.85
N PHE A 203 8.53 -1.98 9.27
CA PHE A 203 7.35 -1.18 9.57
C PHE A 203 7.26 0.05 8.67
N VAL A 204 6.17 0.12 7.93
CA VAL A 204 5.80 1.31 7.15
C VAL A 204 4.67 2.03 7.89
N VAL A 205 4.93 3.24 8.39
CA VAL A 205 3.93 4.02 9.14
C VAL A 205 3.31 3.19 10.28
N GLU A 206 4.15 2.59 11.13
CA GLU A 206 3.75 1.71 12.26
C GLU A 206 3.06 0.39 11.87
N ASN A 207 2.93 0.07 10.58
CA ASN A 207 2.32 -1.17 10.12
C ASN A 207 3.38 -2.21 9.78
N PRO A 208 3.40 -3.38 10.46
CA PRO A 208 4.35 -4.42 10.17
C PRO A 208 4.08 -5.02 8.79
N THR A 209 5.16 -5.25 8.05
CA THR A 209 5.21 -6.09 6.87
C THR A 209 6.20 -7.20 7.17
N GLU A 210 5.73 -8.44 7.05
CA GLU A 210 6.50 -9.64 7.32
C GLU A 210 7.24 -10.09 6.06
N PHE A 211 8.51 -10.46 6.22
CA PHE A 211 9.36 -10.98 5.16
C PHE A 211 10.01 -12.28 5.64
N PRO A 212 10.32 -13.21 4.73
CA PRO A 212 11.15 -14.35 5.09
C PRO A 212 12.53 -13.87 5.54
N ALA A 213 13.14 -14.51 6.54
CA ALA A 213 14.49 -14.17 6.98
C ALA A 213 15.53 -14.23 5.85
N THR A 214 15.30 -15.10 4.86
CA THR A 214 16.16 -15.18 3.66
C THR A 214 16.10 -13.93 2.79
N ALA A 215 15.21 -12.97 3.06
CA ALA A 215 15.14 -11.72 2.33
C ALA A 215 16.17 -10.67 2.78
N GLU A 216 16.74 -10.81 3.97
CA GLU A 216 17.71 -9.83 4.47
C GLU A 216 19.03 -9.89 3.68
N ILE A 217 19.39 -8.74 3.10
CA ILE A 217 20.64 -8.52 2.39
C ILE A 217 21.48 -7.45 3.11
N PRO A 218 22.80 -7.37 2.87
CA PRO A 218 23.63 -6.32 3.45
C PRO A 218 23.10 -4.92 3.13
N LEU A 219 23.12 -4.00 4.10
CA LEU A 219 22.58 -2.65 3.93
C LEU A 219 23.26 -1.86 2.79
N ALA A 220 24.54 -2.13 2.53
CA ALA A 220 25.26 -1.57 1.38
C ALA A 220 24.62 -1.98 0.03
N LEU A 221 24.10 -3.21 -0.05
CA LEU A 221 23.46 -3.74 -1.24
C LEU A 221 22.04 -3.18 -1.42
N VAL A 222 21.31 -2.97 -0.31
CA VAL A 222 20.04 -2.22 -0.30
C VAL A 222 20.22 -0.83 -0.91
N ARG A 223 21.29 -0.14 -0.49
CA ARG A 223 21.65 1.20 -0.99
C ARG A 223 21.99 1.20 -2.47
N GLN A 224 22.75 0.22 -2.92
CA GLN A 224 23.05 0.06 -4.35
C GLN A 224 21.77 -0.20 -5.16
N ALA A 225 20.89 -1.08 -4.68
CA ALA A 225 19.66 -1.43 -5.37
C ALA A 225 18.70 -0.24 -5.46
N ALA A 226 18.55 0.55 -4.40
CA ALA A 226 17.71 1.75 -4.42
C ALA A 226 18.23 2.83 -5.39
N LYS A 227 19.56 2.97 -5.52
CA LYS A 227 20.18 3.84 -6.54
C LYS A 227 19.95 3.32 -7.96
N GLU A 228 19.98 2.01 -8.16
CA GLU A 228 19.63 1.39 -9.44
C GLU A 228 18.14 1.57 -9.77
N PHE A 229 17.26 1.42 -8.80
CA PHE A 229 15.82 1.69 -8.96
C PHE A 229 15.57 3.13 -9.41
N LEU A 230 16.22 4.10 -8.75
CA LEU A 230 16.16 5.51 -9.13
C LEU A 230 16.66 5.74 -10.56
N SER A 231 17.91 5.33 -10.86
CA SER A 231 18.55 5.60 -12.15
C SER A 231 17.95 4.84 -13.34
N SER A 232 17.21 3.77 -13.09
CA SER A 232 16.51 2.99 -14.12
C SER A 232 15.08 3.46 -14.39
N GLY A 233 14.63 4.52 -13.71
CA GLY A 233 13.26 5.04 -13.83
C GLY A 233 12.21 4.13 -13.18
N GLY A 234 12.58 3.33 -12.17
CA GLY A 234 11.65 2.47 -11.43
C GLY A 234 11.57 1.03 -11.92
N ARG A 235 12.62 0.52 -12.57
CA ARG A 235 12.73 -0.90 -12.91
C ARG A 235 13.26 -1.69 -11.72
N ARG A 236 12.94 -2.99 -11.68
CA ARG A 236 13.46 -3.89 -10.65
C ARG A 236 14.99 -3.94 -10.70
N PRO A 237 15.69 -3.61 -9.61
CA PRO A 237 17.16 -3.65 -9.56
C PRO A 237 17.74 -5.03 -9.90
N MET A 238 18.83 -5.07 -10.65
CA MET A 238 19.53 -6.29 -11.05
C MET A 238 20.76 -6.59 -10.19
N CYS A 239 21.24 -5.63 -9.40
CA CYS A 239 22.40 -5.83 -8.52
C CYS A 239 22.12 -6.79 -7.35
N VAL A 240 20.89 -7.27 -7.18
CA VAL A 240 20.48 -8.21 -6.14
C VAL A 240 19.83 -9.45 -6.74
N GLN A 241 19.89 -10.55 -6.00
CA GLN A 241 19.09 -11.73 -6.31
C GLN A 241 17.69 -11.55 -5.75
N TRP A 242 16.72 -12.14 -6.44
CA TRP A 242 15.31 -12.09 -6.09
C TRP A 242 14.76 -13.49 -5.96
N GLN A 243 13.82 -13.68 -5.04
CA GLN A 243 13.01 -14.88 -4.92
C GLN A 243 11.54 -14.53 -5.08
N GLU A 244 10.77 -15.46 -5.66
CA GLU A 244 9.31 -15.41 -5.55
C GLU A 244 8.97 -15.89 -4.13
N PRO A 245 8.26 -15.07 -3.37
CA PRO A 245 7.94 -15.42 -2.01
C PRO A 245 6.77 -16.40 -1.91
N GLU A 246 6.80 -17.29 -0.93
CA GLU A 246 5.78 -18.34 -0.76
C GLU A 246 4.41 -17.80 -0.30
N VAL A 247 4.39 -16.65 0.40
CA VAL A 247 3.18 -16.03 0.96
C VAL A 247 3.22 -14.52 0.73
N TRP A 248 2.38 -14.00 -0.19
CA TRP A 248 2.06 -12.56 -0.42
C TRP A 248 0.58 -12.37 -0.73
#